data_AF-A0A5E3WI86-F1
#
_entry.id   AF-A0A5E3WI86-F1
#
_cell.length_a   1.000
_cell.length_b   1.000
_cell.length_c   1.000
_cell.angle_alpha   90.00
_cell.angle_beta   90.00
_cell.angle_gamma   90.00
#
_symmetry.space_group_name_H-M   'P 1'
#
loop_
_entity.id
_entity.type
_entity.pdbx_description
1 polymer ?
#
loop_
_entity_poly.entity_id
_entity_poly.type
_entity_poly.pdbx_seq_one_letter_code
_entity_poly.pdbx_strand_id
1 'polypeptide(L)'
;MARSVADASVILSVIAGRDPLDNFTLAQLAHVTDFTKALVSNGLRGVRLCVPHLSGSDDPNIMAAYNLPDAEELPGSNNETIVLNIDFKVDVKNYIDGLLEVPTNVADLANLIAFNFAHASEALVPLFSTDQSEYVLCTAFFAALAADADLGRTRCIDEALKKFNLDAILLPTDVTVPLGFQPDNVTASAVNSVIERAPGLSFGLAFSKFELITYAFAYEQATRTRLNRLAFPATVPKAQLVDVM
;
A
#
# COMPACT_ATOMS: atom_id res chain seq x y z
N MET A 1 -8.36 -7.04 0.42
CA MET A 1 -7.43 -7.78 -0.47
C MET A 1 -8.16 -8.97 -1.06
N ALA A 2 -7.82 -9.40 -2.27
CA ALA A 2 -8.42 -10.58 -2.91
C ALA A 2 -7.44 -11.23 -3.93
N ARG A 3 -7.81 -12.38 -4.50
CA ARG A 3 -7.00 -13.09 -5.51
C ARG A 3 -7.28 -12.67 -6.94
N SER A 4 -8.35 -11.92 -7.17
CA SER A 4 -8.69 -11.36 -8.48
C SER A 4 -9.12 -9.91 -8.34
N VAL A 5 -8.95 -9.13 -9.41
CA VAL A 5 -9.45 -7.76 -9.48
C VAL A 5 -10.98 -7.73 -9.40
N ALA A 6 -11.65 -8.74 -9.95
CA ALA A 6 -13.11 -8.89 -9.84
C ALA A 6 -13.58 -9.01 -8.38
N ASP A 7 -12.97 -9.92 -7.60
CA ASP A 7 -13.31 -10.11 -6.19
C ASP A 7 -13.03 -8.84 -5.36
N ALA A 8 -11.89 -8.19 -5.61
CA ALA A 8 -11.55 -6.93 -4.95
C ALA A 8 -12.58 -5.82 -5.25
N SER A 9 -13.12 -5.79 -6.48
CA SER A 9 -14.15 -4.83 -6.89
C SER A 9 -15.50 -5.10 -6.23
N VAL A 10 -15.86 -6.36 -6.04
CA VAL A 10 -17.07 -6.74 -5.27
C VAL A 10 -16.95 -6.24 -3.84
N ILE A 11 -15.82 -6.53 -3.17
CA ILE A 11 -15.58 -6.09 -1.79
C ILE A 11 -15.62 -4.56 -1.70
N LEU A 12 -14.93 -3.86 -2.62
CA LEU A 12 -14.87 -2.40 -2.62
C LEU A 12 -16.26 -1.76 -2.81
N SER A 13 -17.13 -2.38 -3.63
CA SER A 13 -18.51 -1.94 -3.83
C SER A 13 -19.38 -2.03 -2.58
N VAL A 14 -18.98 -2.88 -1.62
CA VAL A 14 -19.69 -3.04 -0.34
C VAL A 14 -19.13 -2.10 0.73
N ILE A 15 -17.81 -1.93 0.81
CA ILE A 15 -17.17 -1.19 1.91
C ILE A 15 -17.01 0.31 1.64
N ALA A 16 -17.03 0.74 0.37
CA ALA A 16 -16.91 2.16 0.04
C ALA A 16 -18.19 2.91 0.44
N GLY A 17 -18.04 4.07 1.08
CA GLY A 17 -19.17 4.80 1.63
C GLY A 17 -18.72 6.06 2.38
N ARG A 18 -19.69 6.96 2.61
CA ARG A 18 -19.51 8.05 3.57
C ARG A 18 -19.72 7.50 4.97
N ASP A 19 -18.83 7.89 5.87
CA ASP A 19 -18.93 7.64 7.31
C ASP A 19 -18.90 8.99 8.05
N PRO A 20 -19.95 9.34 8.81
CA PRO A 20 -19.94 10.57 9.62
C PRO A 20 -18.87 10.59 10.72
N LEU A 21 -18.29 9.43 11.07
CA LEU A 21 -17.18 9.33 12.03
C LEU A 21 -15.80 9.51 11.37
N ASP A 22 -15.74 9.50 10.03
CA ASP A 22 -14.52 9.77 9.26
C ASP A 22 -14.75 10.96 8.31
N ASN A 23 -14.22 12.12 8.70
CA ASN A 23 -14.37 13.37 7.95
C ASN A 23 -13.80 13.32 6.53
N PHE A 24 -12.81 12.46 6.25
CA PHE A 24 -12.22 12.34 4.92
C PHE A 24 -13.17 11.68 3.93
N THR A 25 -14.01 10.75 4.39
CA THR A 25 -15.02 10.09 3.54
C THR A 25 -16.13 11.05 3.11
N LEU A 26 -16.34 12.16 3.82
CA LEU A 26 -17.39 13.13 3.50
C LEU A 26 -17.15 13.84 2.17
N ALA A 27 -15.89 13.87 1.70
CA ALA A 27 -15.54 14.38 0.37
C ALA A 27 -15.98 13.44 -0.77
N GLN A 28 -16.28 12.17 -0.49
CA GLN A 28 -16.79 11.22 -1.49
C GLN A 28 -18.19 11.62 -1.98
N LEU A 29 -18.57 11.23 -3.20
CA LEU A 29 -19.95 11.38 -3.68
C LEU A 29 -20.95 10.62 -2.80
N ALA A 30 -22.17 11.15 -2.68
CA ALA A 30 -23.23 10.53 -1.87
C ALA A 30 -23.68 9.17 -2.41
N HIS A 31 -23.63 8.99 -3.73
CA HIS A 31 -23.90 7.70 -4.38
C HIS A 31 -22.58 6.99 -4.66
N VAL A 32 -22.38 5.83 -4.04
CA VAL A 32 -21.22 4.98 -4.27
C VAL A 32 -21.41 4.21 -5.56
N THR A 33 -20.42 4.29 -6.45
CA THR A 33 -20.45 3.55 -7.71
C THR A 33 -20.24 2.06 -7.44
N ASP A 34 -21.02 1.23 -8.12
CA ASP A 34 -20.75 -0.20 -8.24
C ASP A 34 -19.45 -0.41 -9.04
N PHE A 35 -18.37 -0.77 -8.34
CA PHE A 35 -17.04 -0.91 -8.92
C PHE A 35 -16.94 -2.12 -9.85
N THR A 36 -17.88 -3.08 -9.81
CA THR A 36 -17.85 -4.20 -10.78
C THR A 36 -18.15 -3.73 -12.21
N LYS A 37 -18.72 -2.53 -12.37
CA LYS A 37 -18.92 -1.90 -13.69
C LYS A 37 -17.61 -1.50 -14.37
N ALA A 38 -16.50 -1.44 -13.63
CA ALA A 38 -15.17 -1.18 -14.17
C ALA A 38 -14.49 -2.45 -14.75
N LEU A 39 -15.10 -3.64 -14.65
CA LEU A 39 -14.53 -4.90 -15.12
C LEU A 39 -14.61 -5.05 -16.66
N VAL A 40 -13.79 -4.28 -17.37
CA VAL A 40 -13.75 -4.21 -18.83
C VAL A 40 -12.45 -4.83 -19.37
N SER A 41 -12.54 -5.96 -20.06
CA SER A 41 -11.37 -6.75 -20.47
C SER A 41 -10.47 -6.07 -21.51
N ASN A 42 -11.01 -5.16 -22.32
CA ASN A 42 -10.25 -4.33 -23.27
C ASN A 42 -9.98 -2.91 -22.72
N GLY A 43 -10.06 -2.73 -21.40
CA GLY A 43 -9.96 -1.45 -20.71
C GLY A 43 -8.63 -0.70 -20.88
N LEU A 44 -7.59 -1.35 -21.40
CA LEU A 44 -6.29 -0.74 -21.71
C LEU A 44 -6.19 -0.15 -23.12
N ARG A 45 -7.20 -0.32 -23.98
CA ARG A 45 -7.12 0.13 -25.37
C ARG A 45 -7.05 1.65 -25.44
N GLY A 46 -5.92 2.16 -25.94
CA GLY A 46 -5.67 3.60 -26.10
C GLY A 46 -5.15 4.30 -24.84
N VAL A 47 -4.96 3.55 -23.75
CA VAL A 47 -4.47 4.08 -22.46
C VAL A 47 -2.97 4.33 -22.53
N ARG A 48 -2.55 5.47 -22.00
CA ARG A 48 -1.16 5.93 -21.95
C ARG A 48 -0.60 5.68 -20.56
N LEU A 49 0.17 4.61 -20.44
CA LEU A 49 0.82 4.20 -19.19
C LEU A 49 2.30 4.61 -19.18
N CYS A 50 2.82 4.97 -18.01
CA CYS A 50 4.25 5.18 -17.78
C CYS A 50 4.79 4.16 -16.78
N VAL A 51 5.98 3.61 -17.05
CA VAL A 51 6.77 2.82 -16.10
C VAL A 51 7.97 3.66 -15.69
N PRO A 52 7.98 4.28 -14.51
CA PRO A 52 9.05 5.17 -14.14
C PRO A 52 10.29 4.42 -13.67
N HIS A 53 11.45 5.04 -13.85
CA HIS A 53 12.69 4.67 -13.19
C HIS A 53 12.66 5.28 -11.80
N LEU A 54 12.66 4.43 -10.78
CA LEU A 54 12.87 4.84 -9.40
C LEU A 54 14.33 4.57 -9.06
N SER A 55 15.06 5.61 -8.66
CA SER A 55 16.43 5.49 -8.18
C SER A 55 16.48 4.58 -6.95
N GLY A 56 17.41 3.61 -6.94
CA GLY A 56 17.58 2.65 -5.83
C GLY A 56 16.96 1.26 -6.05
N SER A 57 16.28 1.03 -7.17
CA SER A 57 15.80 -0.30 -7.55
C SER A 57 16.87 -1.08 -8.33
N ASP A 58 17.57 -1.99 -7.65
CA ASP A 58 18.49 -2.96 -8.28
C ASP A 58 17.79 -4.20 -8.87
N ASP A 59 16.45 -4.23 -8.88
CA ASP A 59 15.70 -5.37 -9.40
C ASP A 59 15.81 -5.45 -10.94
N PRO A 60 16.42 -6.53 -11.48
CA PRO A 60 16.61 -6.68 -12.93
C PRO A 60 15.30 -6.84 -13.72
N ASN A 61 14.16 -7.04 -13.05
CA ASN A 61 12.85 -7.10 -13.69
C ASN A 61 12.25 -5.71 -13.95
N ILE A 62 12.86 -4.64 -13.44
CA ILE A 62 12.37 -3.27 -13.59
C ILE A 62 13.07 -2.60 -14.76
N MET A 63 12.52 -2.81 -15.96
CA MET A 63 12.95 -2.10 -17.17
C MET A 63 12.16 -0.79 -17.30
N ALA A 64 12.79 0.33 -16.96
CA ALA A 64 12.14 1.63 -16.90
C ALA A 64 12.00 2.32 -18.26
N ALA A 65 10.95 3.13 -18.41
CA ALA A 65 10.70 3.93 -19.61
C ALA A 65 10.99 5.43 -19.43
N TYR A 66 10.76 6.01 -18.24
CA TYR A 66 10.89 7.46 -17.97
C TYR A 66 11.23 7.77 -16.51
N ASN A 67 11.77 8.95 -16.14
CA ASN A 67 11.89 9.33 -14.72
C ASN A 67 10.65 10.12 -14.28
N LEU A 68 10.16 9.91 -13.05
CA LEU A 68 9.19 10.83 -12.45
C LEU A 68 9.87 12.18 -12.19
N PRO A 69 9.21 13.33 -12.47
CA PRO A 69 9.76 14.64 -12.15
C PRO A 69 10.04 14.74 -10.65
N ASP A 70 11.16 15.36 -10.28
CA ASP A 70 11.60 15.63 -8.91
C ASP A 70 11.71 14.41 -7.97
N ALA A 71 11.57 13.18 -8.49
CA ALA A 71 11.61 11.96 -7.69
C ALA A 71 12.99 11.68 -7.07
N GLU A 72 14.04 12.33 -7.57
CA GLU A 72 15.39 12.30 -7.00
C GLU A 72 15.45 12.94 -5.60
N GLU A 73 14.49 13.81 -5.25
CA GLU A 73 14.37 14.42 -3.92
C GLU A 73 13.73 13.47 -2.90
N LEU A 74 12.95 12.47 -3.35
CA LEU A 74 12.20 11.57 -2.46
C LEU A 74 13.10 10.82 -1.45
N PRO A 75 14.25 10.22 -1.84
CA PRO A 75 15.10 9.51 -0.88
C PRO A 75 15.73 10.41 0.20
N GLY A 76 15.79 11.73 -0.04
CA GLY A 76 16.32 12.71 0.92
C GLY A 76 15.26 13.34 1.83
N SER A 77 13.98 13.08 1.59
CA SER A 77 12.87 13.62 2.37
C SER A 77 12.69 12.82 3.67
N ASN A 78 12.49 13.52 4.79
CA ASN A 78 12.08 12.91 6.06
C ASN A 78 10.66 13.36 6.48
N ASN A 79 9.91 13.96 5.56
CA ASN A 79 8.60 14.54 5.87
C ASN A 79 7.57 13.46 6.24
N GLU A 80 7.51 12.35 5.50
CA GLU A 80 6.65 11.20 5.81
C GLU A 80 6.89 10.68 7.22
N THR A 81 8.16 10.45 7.61
CA THR A 81 8.52 10.01 8.97
C THR A 81 8.04 10.99 10.04
N ILE A 82 8.19 12.31 9.81
CA ILE A 82 7.72 13.33 10.76
C ILE A 82 6.20 13.30 10.90
N VAL A 83 5.47 13.19 9.79
CA VAL A 83 4.01 13.10 9.78
C VAL A 83 3.56 11.84 10.51
N LEU A 84 4.09 10.67 10.11
CA LEU A 84 3.76 9.37 10.69
C LEU A 84 3.98 9.34 12.20
N ASN A 85 5.14 9.79 12.69
CA ASN A 85 5.45 9.71 14.12
C ASN A 85 4.51 10.57 14.99
N ILE A 86 4.03 11.68 14.44
CA ILE A 86 3.12 12.59 15.14
C ILE A 86 1.69 12.07 15.06
N ASP A 87 1.21 11.73 13.87
CA ASP A 87 -0.14 11.20 13.66
C ASP A 87 -0.33 9.90 14.43
N PHE A 88 0.62 8.96 14.37
CA PHE A 88 0.52 7.69 15.10
C PHE A 88 0.30 7.89 16.60
N LYS A 89 1.00 8.84 17.23
CA LYS A 89 0.81 9.15 18.64
C LYS A 89 -0.57 9.71 18.95
N VAL A 90 -1.07 10.61 18.11
CA VAL A 90 -2.38 11.24 18.28
C VAL A 90 -3.49 10.22 18.02
N ASP A 91 -3.37 9.45 16.94
CA ASP A 91 -4.40 8.53 16.46
C ASP A 91 -4.51 7.26 17.31
N VAL A 92 -3.41 6.73 17.84
CA VAL A 92 -3.47 5.63 18.81
C VAL A 92 -4.29 6.05 20.02
N LYS A 93 -4.09 7.27 20.53
CA LYS A 93 -4.89 7.78 21.64
C LYS A 93 -6.36 7.94 21.24
N ASN A 94 -6.64 8.60 20.12
CA ASN A 94 -8.01 8.81 19.65
C ASN A 94 -8.75 7.49 19.44
N TYR A 95 -8.07 6.48 18.88
CA TYR A 95 -8.59 5.14 18.72
C TYR A 95 -8.94 4.50 20.06
N ILE A 96 -8.01 4.51 21.02
CA ILE A 96 -8.21 3.94 22.37
C ILE A 96 -9.38 4.63 23.09
N ASP A 97 -9.47 5.97 23.01
CA ASP A 97 -10.56 6.74 23.63
C ASP A 97 -11.95 6.38 23.04
N GLY A 98 -11.99 5.84 21.81
CA GLY A 98 -13.21 5.36 21.15
C GLY A 98 -13.61 3.92 21.47
N LEU A 99 -12.76 3.16 22.17
CA LEU A 99 -13.08 1.77 22.53
C LEU A 99 -14.08 1.72 23.69
N LEU A 100 -15.01 0.76 23.60
CA LEU A 100 -16.00 0.53 24.67
C LEU A 100 -15.37 0.03 25.97
N GLU A 101 -14.29 -0.75 25.86
CA GLU A 101 -13.56 -1.31 26.98
C GLU A 101 -12.09 -1.47 26.61
N VAL A 102 -11.20 -1.18 27.57
CA VAL A 102 -9.76 -1.41 27.45
C VAL A 102 -9.27 -2.19 28.67
N PRO A 103 -9.32 -3.54 28.65
CA PRO A 103 -9.02 -4.36 29.83
C PRO A 103 -7.61 -4.19 30.37
N THR A 104 -6.66 -3.79 29.52
CA THR A 104 -5.26 -3.52 29.89
C THR A 104 -5.08 -2.17 30.58
N ASN A 105 -6.10 -1.30 30.57
CA ASN A 105 -6.04 0.10 31.02
C ASN A 105 -4.99 0.96 30.29
N VAL A 106 -4.53 0.53 29.11
CA VAL A 106 -3.64 1.33 28.27
C VAL A 106 -4.44 2.50 27.69
N ALA A 107 -4.05 3.74 28.00
CA ALA A 107 -4.80 4.94 27.57
C ALA A 107 -4.15 5.71 26.41
N ASP A 108 -2.87 5.45 26.15
CA ASP A 108 -2.08 6.18 25.14
C ASP A 108 -0.82 5.39 24.74
N LEU A 109 -0.05 5.96 23.82
CA LEU A 109 1.21 5.37 23.35
C LEU A 109 2.25 5.21 24.48
N ALA A 110 2.30 6.10 25.47
CA ALA A 110 3.25 5.98 26.58
C ALA A 110 2.90 4.79 27.47
N ASN A 111 1.61 4.56 27.71
CA ASN A 111 1.12 3.38 28.43
C ASN A 111 1.40 2.11 27.63
N LEU A 112 1.24 2.13 26.30
CA LEU A 112 1.55 0.99 25.43
C LEU A 112 3.04 0.62 25.49
N ILE A 113 3.93 1.62 25.46
CA ILE A 113 5.38 1.43 25.64
C ILE A 113 5.67 0.79 27.00
N ALA A 114 5.10 1.35 28.08
CA ALA A 114 5.29 0.83 29.42
C ALA A 114 4.76 -0.60 29.57
N PHE A 115 3.63 -0.90 28.95
CA PHE A 115 3.06 -2.24 28.88
C PHE A 115 4.03 -3.21 28.18
N ASN A 116 4.57 -2.86 27.01
CA ASN A 116 5.53 -3.71 26.31
C ASN A 116 6.78 -4.01 27.15
N PHE A 117 7.31 -3.03 27.90
CA PHE A 117 8.43 -3.25 28.81
C PHE A 117 8.08 -4.15 30.00
N ALA A 118 6.87 -4.04 30.55
CA ALA A 118 6.39 -4.93 31.61
C ALA A 118 6.18 -6.38 31.11
N HIS A 119 5.94 -6.55 29.80
CA HIS A 119 5.71 -7.83 29.13
C HIS A 119 6.84 -8.20 28.16
N ALA A 120 8.09 -7.82 28.48
CA ALA A 120 9.22 -7.88 27.55
C ALA A 120 9.48 -9.26 26.91
N SER A 121 9.22 -10.36 27.63
CA SER A 121 9.40 -11.72 27.09
C SER A 121 8.45 -12.06 25.94
N GLU A 122 7.32 -11.37 25.85
CA GLU A 122 6.28 -11.57 24.83
C GLU A 122 6.29 -10.43 23.79
N ALA A 123 6.50 -9.19 24.24
CA ALA A 123 6.37 -7.99 23.42
C ALA A 123 7.70 -7.48 22.83
N LEU A 124 8.86 -7.83 23.41
CA LEU A 124 10.18 -7.31 22.99
C LEU A 124 11.10 -8.45 22.53
N VAL A 125 10.59 -9.29 21.62
CA VAL A 125 11.35 -10.42 21.05
C VAL A 125 12.43 -9.89 20.09
N PRO A 126 13.72 -10.27 20.28
CA PRO A 126 14.80 -9.84 19.39
C PRO A 126 14.53 -10.14 17.91
N LEU A 127 15.00 -9.26 17.01
CA LEU A 127 14.66 -9.16 15.58
C LEU A 127 13.27 -8.56 15.26
N PHE A 128 12.38 -8.39 16.24
CA PHE A 128 11.01 -7.90 16.02
C PHE A 128 10.62 -6.74 16.94
N SER A 129 11.58 -6.15 17.64
CA SER A 129 11.37 -5.02 18.55
C SER A 129 12.24 -3.83 18.13
N THR A 130 11.60 -2.68 17.88
CA THR A 130 12.25 -1.40 17.55
C THR A 130 12.09 -0.43 18.72
N ASP A 131 13.04 0.49 18.88
CA ASP A 131 12.94 1.58 19.87
C ASP A 131 11.77 2.51 19.53
N GLN A 132 10.89 2.74 20.50
CA GLN A 132 9.70 3.59 20.36
C GLN A 132 9.95 5.02 20.87
N SER A 133 11.19 5.36 21.21
CA SER A 133 11.58 6.71 21.66
C SER A 133 11.44 7.79 20.56
N GLU A 134 11.25 7.39 19.30
CA GLU A 134 11.13 8.29 18.14
C GLU A 134 9.79 9.04 18.04
N TYR A 135 8.76 8.64 18.80
CA TYR A 135 7.43 9.26 18.80
C TYR A 135 7.33 10.54 19.66
N VAL A 136 8.33 11.42 19.55
CA VAL A 136 8.37 12.71 20.26
C VAL A 136 7.63 13.78 19.46
N LEU A 137 6.92 14.67 20.16
CA LEU A 137 6.20 15.79 19.53
C LEU A 137 7.21 16.71 18.83
N CYS A 138 7.00 16.97 17.53
CA CYS A 138 7.76 17.95 16.76
C CYS A 138 6.80 19.02 16.20
N THR A 139 7.20 20.29 16.23
CA THR A 139 6.37 21.41 15.75
C THR A 139 6.32 21.50 14.22
N ALA A 140 7.06 20.65 13.52
CA ALA A 140 7.17 20.68 12.05
C ALA A 140 6.02 19.98 11.31
N PHE A 141 5.04 19.38 12.01
CA PHE A 141 3.99 18.53 11.40
C PHE A 141 3.34 19.12 10.15
N PHE A 142 2.71 20.30 10.25
CA PHE A 142 1.98 20.88 9.12
C PHE A 142 2.89 21.29 7.96
N ALA A 143 4.14 21.68 8.26
CA ALA A 143 5.12 22.00 7.24
C ALA A 143 5.59 20.73 6.51
N ALA A 144 5.85 19.65 7.26
CA ALA A 144 6.19 18.34 6.71
C ALA A 144 5.04 17.80 5.85
N LEU A 145 3.80 17.83 6.36
CA LEU A 145 2.61 17.38 5.64
C LEU A 145 2.41 18.14 4.31
N ALA A 146 2.56 19.48 4.34
CA ALA A 146 2.44 20.29 3.14
C ALA A 146 3.56 20.00 2.13
N ALA A 147 4.79 19.84 2.59
CA ALA A 147 5.93 19.54 1.74
C ALA A 147 5.86 18.13 1.14
N ASP A 148 5.38 17.14 1.91
CA ASP A 148 5.19 15.77 1.47
C ASP A 148 4.10 15.67 0.40
N ALA A 149 2.96 16.33 0.64
CA ALA A 149 1.88 16.42 -0.32
C ALA A 149 2.31 17.15 -1.61
N ASP A 150 3.07 18.24 -1.50
CA ASP A 150 3.58 18.95 -2.67
C ASP A 150 4.55 18.10 -3.49
N LEU A 151 5.54 17.47 -2.85
CA LEU A 151 6.54 16.66 -3.52
C LEU A 151 5.90 15.41 -4.16
N GLY A 152 5.27 14.55 -3.36
CA GLY A 152 4.76 13.26 -3.83
C GLY A 152 3.59 13.37 -4.80
N ARG A 153 2.63 14.27 -4.54
CA ARG A 153 1.43 14.42 -5.37
C ARG A 153 1.64 15.43 -6.48
N THR A 154 1.90 16.69 -6.15
CA THR A 154 1.92 17.77 -7.15
C THR A 154 3.11 17.62 -8.08
N ARG A 155 4.33 17.73 -7.54
CA ARG A 155 5.59 17.81 -8.29
C ARG A 155 5.99 16.47 -8.92
N CYS A 156 5.64 15.33 -8.32
CA CYS A 156 5.91 14.02 -8.90
C CYS A 156 4.74 13.48 -9.74
N ILE A 157 3.67 12.99 -9.10
CA ILE A 157 2.60 12.23 -9.78
C ILE A 157 1.82 13.09 -10.77
N ASP A 158 1.26 14.21 -10.32
CA ASP A 158 0.39 15.05 -11.14
C ASP A 158 1.14 15.71 -12.29
N GLU A 159 2.36 16.21 -12.03
CA GLU A 159 3.21 16.75 -13.08
C GLU A 159 3.62 15.68 -14.09
N ALA A 160 3.95 14.44 -13.69
CA ALA A 160 4.21 13.37 -14.64
C ALA A 160 2.99 13.07 -15.52
N LEU A 161 1.80 12.94 -14.90
CA LEU A 161 0.56 12.68 -15.62
C LEU A 161 0.26 13.78 -16.65
N LYS A 162 0.40 15.05 -16.27
CA LYS A 162 0.18 16.18 -17.19
C LYS A 162 1.24 16.27 -18.27
N LYS A 163 2.53 16.30 -17.89
CA LYS A 163 3.68 16.53 -18.79
C LYS A 163 3.75 15.50 -19.91
N PHE A 164 3.47 14.25 -19.59
CA PHE A 164 3.54 13.14 -20.53
C PHE A 164 2.16 12.72 -21.07
N ASN A 165 1.10 13.45 -20.70
CA ASN A 165 -0.28 13.16 -21.06
C ASN A 165 -0.66 11.70 -20.75
N LEU A 166 -0.41 11.25 -19.52
CA LEU A 166 -0.60 9.85 -19.11
C LEU A 166 -1.94 9.69 -18.39
N ASP A 167 -2.50 8.49 -18.53
CA ASP A 167 -3.71 8.09 -17.81
C ASP A 167 -3.35 7.44 -16.45
N ALA A 168 -2.22 6.73 -16.38
CA ALA A 168 -1.72 6.14 -15.13
C ALA A 168 -0.20 5.95 -15.13
N ILE A 169 0.35 5.86 -13.92
CA ILE A 169 1.74 5.48 -13.64
C ILE A 169 1.74 4.07 -13.06
N LEU A 170 2.69 3.28 -13.52
CA LEU A 170 2.82 1.88 -13.21
C LEU A 170 4.09 1.63 -12.42
N LEU A 171 3.95 1.22 -11.16
CA LEU A 171 5.08 0.93 -10.28
C LEU A 171 5.19 -0.57 -9.99
N PRO A 172 6.40 -1.15 -10.09
CA PRO A 172 6.67 -2.47 -9.52
C PRO A 172 6.47 -2.43 -8.00
N THR A 173 5.68 -3.37 -7.44
CA THR A 173 5.46 -3.50 -5.99
C THR A 173 5.35 -4.96 -5.57
N ASP A 174 5.45 -5.27 -4.28
CA ASP A 174 5.43 -6.66 -3.82
C ASP A 174 4.03 -7.22 -3.53
N VAL A 175 2.97 -6.41 -3.57
CA VAL A 175 1.66 -6.73 -2.93
C VAL A 175 0.43 -6.56 -3.84
N THR A 176 0.63 -6.33 -5.14
CA THR A 176 -0.46 -5.94 -6.06
C THR A 176 -0.72 -6.96 -7.19
N VAL A 177 -1.42 -6.56 -8.26
CA VAL A 177 -1.74 -7.45 -9.40
C VAL A 177 -0.44 -8.01 -9.99
N PRO A 178 -0.23 -9.34 -9.98
CA PRO A 178 1.09 -9.90 -10.28
C PRO A 178 1.58 -9.56 -11.69
N LEU A 179 2.75 -8.91 -11.76
CA LEU A 179 3.51 -8.70 -12.99
C LEU A 179 4.28 -9.97 -13.35
N GLY A 180 4.87 -10.61 -12.35
CA GLY A 180 5.68 -11.81 -12.52
C GLY A 180 6.11 -12.40 -11.20
N PHE A 181 7.09 -13.29 -11.28
CA PHE A 181 7.71 -13.94 -10.12
C PHE A 181 9.22 -13.83 -10.24
N GLN A 182 9.90 -13.67 -9.11
CA GLN A 182 11.35 -13.75 -9.03
C GLN A 182 11.82 -15.13 -9.56
N PRO A 183 12.93 -15.19 -10.33
CA PRO A 183 13.44 -16.42 -10.92
C PRO A 183 13.79 -17.51 -9.89
N ASP A 184 13.76 -18.78 -10.30
CA ASP A 184 14.07 -19.92 -9.41
C ASP A 184 15.53 -19.93 -8.91
N ASN A 185 16.44 -19.26 -9.63
CA ASN A 185 17.85 -19.18 -9.29
C ASN A 185 18.19 -17.95 -8.43
N VAL A 186 17.20 -17.15 -8.02
CA VAL A 186 17.46 -16.00 -7.15
C VAL A 186 17.85 -16.47 -5.75
N THR A 187 18.90 -15.87 -5.18
CA THR A 187 19.25 -16.13 -3.78
C THR A 187 18.22 -15.46 -2.90
N ALA A 188 17.68 -16.21 -1.93
CA ALA A 188 16.79 -15.64 -0.94
C ALA A 188 17.53 -14.58 -0.11
N SER A 189 16.90 -13.44 0.13
CA SER A 189 17.41 -12.42 1.05
C SER A 189 17.52 -13.00 2.46
N ALA A 190 18.38 -12.40 3.28
CA ALA A 190 18.36 -12.69 4.71
C ALA A 190 16.95 -12.39 5.27
N VAL A 191 16.53 -13.16 6.26
CA VAL A 191 15.28 -12.88 6.97
C VAL A 191 15.50 -11.66 7.83
N ASN A 192 14.85 -10.55 7.49
CA ASN A 192 14.83 -9.32 8.28
C ASN A 192 13.36 -8.87 8.44
N SER A 193 12.66 -9.45 9.41
CA SER A 193 11.19 -9.43 9.56
C SER A 193 10.41 -10.13 8.44
N VAL A 194 10.69 -9.81 7.17
CA VAL A 194 10.12 -10.45 5.99
C VAL A 194 11.23 -10.87 5.02
N ILE A 195 10.89 -11.77 4.09
CA ILE A 195 11.76 -12.12 2.96
C ILE A 195 11.40 -11.19 1.81
N GLU A 196 12.31 -10.27 1.47
CA GLU A 196 12.13 -9.28 0.41
C GLU A 196 12.40 -9.86 -0.99
N ARG A 197 13.25 -10.89 -1.07
CA ARG A 197 13.58 -11.55 -2.33
C ARG A 197 13.70 -13.05 -2.12
N ALA A 198 13.01 -13.85 -2.91
CA ALA A 198 13.18 -15.31 -2.91
C ALA A 198 12.62 -15.94 -4.20
N PRO A 199 13.03 -17.17 -4.53
CA PRO A 199 12.49 -17.91 -5.67
C PRO A 199 10.96 -17.97 -5.66
N GLY A 200 10.35 -17.47 -6.73
CA GLY A 200 8.89 -17.49 -6.86
C GLY A 200 8.14 -16.45 -6.04
N LEU A 201 8.83 -15.49 -5.40
CA LEU A 201 8.17 -14.34 -4.79
C LEU A 201 7.57 -13.46 -5.89
N SER A 202 6.29 -13.07 -5.76
CA SER A 202 5.63 -12.23 -6.76
C SER A 202 6.04 -10.78 -6.62
N PHE A 203 6.13 -10.10 -7.76
CA PHE A 203 6.08 -8.64 -7.85
C PHE A 203 4.95 -8.24 -8.78
N GLY A 204 4.45 -7.02 -8.65
CA GLY A 204 3.14 -6.60 -9.09
C GLY A 204 3.11 -5.15 -9.53
N LEU A 205 1.93 -4.74 -9.97
CA LEU A 205 1.65 -3.42 -10.51
C LEU A 205 0.77 -2.62 -9.55
N ALA A 206 1.29 -1.50 -9.05
CA ALA A 206 0.46 -0.48 -8.41
C ALA A 206 -0.01 0.57 -9.42
N PHE A 207 -1.15 1.14 -9.09
CA PHE A 207 -1.94 2.01 -9.93
C PHE A 207 -2.51 3.13 -9.02
N SER A 208 -2.66 4.38 -9.50
CA SER A 208 -3.25 5.52 -8.73
C SER A 208 -4.43 6.23 -9.45
N LYS A 209 -5.72 5.93 -9.11
CA LYS A 209 -7.05 6.55 -9.49
C LYS A 209 -8.26 5.56 -9.49
N PHE A 210 -9.47 6.00 -9.84
CA PHE A 210 -10.68 5.14 -9.94
C PHE A 210 -10.67 4.25 -11.21
N GLU A 211 -10.14 4.76 -12.33
CA GLU A 211 -10.06 4.04 -13.61
C GLU A 211 -9.10 2.84 -13.57
N LEU A 212 -8.36 2.68 -12.48
CA LEU A 212 -7.37 1.63 -12.34
C LEU A 212 -7.98 0.24 -12.27
N ILE A 213 -9.18 0.07 -11.71
CA ILE A 213 -9.82 -1.25 -11.68
C ILE A 213 -9.99 -1.76 -13.11
N THR A 214 -10.33 -0.88 -14.05
CA THR A 214 -10.41 -1.16 -15.47
C THR A 214 -9.06 -1.60 -16.04
N TYR A 215 -7.99 -0.86 -15.75
CA TYR A 215 -6.65 -1.16 -16.26
C TYR A 215 -6.07 -2.45 -15.66
N ALA A 216 -6.19 -2.60 -14.35
CA ALA A 216 -5.78 -3.77 -13.59
C ALA A 216 -6.54 -5.02 -14.04
N PHE A 217 -7.85 -4.93 -14.25
CA PHE A 217 -8.66 -6.06 -14.72
C PHE A 217 -8.28 -6.45 -16.15
N ALA A 218 -8.16 -5.48 -17.07
CA ALA A 218 -7.73 -5.75 -18.44
C ALA A 218 -6.35 -6.43 -18.48
N TYR A 219 -5.40 -5.95 -17.69
CA TYR A 219 -4.08 -6.57 -17.54
C TYR A 219 -4.17 -7.99 -16.96
N GLU A 220 -4.92 -8.18 -15.87
CA GLU A 220 -5.12 -9.49 -15.24
C GLU A 220 -5.74 -10.49 -16.21
N GLN A 221 -6.77 -10.10 -16.97
CA GLN A 221 -7.46 -10.97 -17.91
C GLN A 221 -6.57 -11.36 -19.10
N ALA A 222 -5.70 -10.45 -19.54
CA ALA A 222 -4.77 -10.69 -20.64
C ALA A 222 -3.61 -11.62 -20.24
N THR A 223 -3.11 -11.50 -19.01
CA THR A 223 -1.87 -12.18 -18.59
C THR A 223 -2.12 -13.41 -17.73
N ARG A 224 -3.13 -13.35 -16.85
CA ARG A 224 -3.44 -14.36 -15.83
C ARG A 224 -2.21 -14.80 -15.03
N THR A 225 -1.24 -13.89 -14.83
CA THR A 225 0.09 -14.19 -14.27
C THR A 225 0.02 -14.95 -12.95
N ARG A 226 -0.94 -14.62 -12.07
CA ARG A 226 -1.14 -15.31 -10.79
C ARG A 226 -1.31 -16.83 -10.93
N LEU A 227 -1.85 -17.30 -12.06
CA LEU A 227 -2.10 -18.72 -12.29
C LEU A 227 -0.86 -19.48 -12.78
N ASN A 228 0.21 -18.77 -13.18
CA ASN A 228 1.44 -19.39 -13.68
C ASN A 228 2.28 -20.03 -12.57
N ARG A 229 2.13 -19.56 -11.33
CA ARG A 229 2.78 -20.14 -10.16
C ARG A 229 1.88 -20.01 -8.94
N LEU A 230 1.46 -21.13 -8.38
CA LEU A 230 0.68 -21.16 -7.15
C LEU A 230 1.61 -21.11 -5.94
N ALA A 231 1.08 -20.55 -4.85
CA ALA A 231 1.71 -20.67 -3.54
C ALA A 231 1.86 -22.17 -3.17
N PHE A 232 2.86 -22.48 -2.35
CA PHE A 232 3.04 -23.85 -1.87
C PHE A 232 1.85 -24.29 -1.02
N PRO A 233 1.50 -25.60 -0.97
CA PRO A 233 0.21 -26.07 -0.46
C PRO A 233 -0.18 -25.58 0.94
N ALA A 234 0.79 -25.32 1.82
CA ALA A 234 0.53 -24.85 3.18
C ALA A 234 -0.01 -23.41 3.26
N THR A 235 0.22 -22.58 2.24
CA THR A 235 -0.23 -21.18 2.18
C THR A 235 -1.38 -20.96 1.19
N VAL A 236 -1.82 -22.00 0.50
CA VAL A 236 -3.00 -21.93 -0.38
C VAL A 236 -4.25 -21.80 0.50
N PRO A 237 -5.03 -20.71 0.36
CA PRO A 237 -6.28 -20.56 1.10
C PRO A 237 -7.25 -21.70 0.76
N LYS A 238 -7.79 -22.35 1.80
CA LYS A 238 -8.73 -23.48 1.67
C LYS A 238 -10.20 -23.07 1.63
N ALA A 239 -10.49 -21.78 1.79
CA ALA A 239 -11.83 -21.22 1.81
C ALA A 239 -11.90 -19.96 0.94
N GLN A 240 -13.08 -19.74 0.36
CA GLN A 240 -13.49 -18.58 -0.41
C GLN A 240 -14.67 -17.87 0.22
N LEU A 241 -14.92 -16.64 -0.22
CA LEU A 241 -16.15 -15.91 0.16
C LEU A 241 -17.40 -16.75 -0.14
N VAL A 242 -17.45 -17.43 -1.29
CA VAL A 242 -18.58 -18.32 -1.64
C VAL A 242 -18.74 -19.53 -0.72
N ASP A 243 -17.68 -19.93 -0.01
CA ASP A 243 -17.73 -21.07 0.90
C ASP A 243 -18.31 -20.69 2.29
N VAL A 244 -18.49 -19.39 2.55
CA VAL A 244 -18.94 -18.85 3.86
C VAL A 244 -20.11 -17.86 3.73
N MET A 245 -20.62 -17.63 2.52
CA MET A 245 -21.81 -16.81 2.23
C MET A 245 -23.06 -17.66 2.05
#